data_AF-A0A3D5PQB6-F1
#
_entry.id   AF-A0A3D5PQB6-F1
#
_cell.length_a   1.000
_cell.length_b   1.000
_cell.length_c   1.000
_cell.angle_alpha   90.00
_cell.angle_beta   90.00
_cell.angle_gamma   90.00
#
_symmetry.space_group_name_H-M   'P 1'
#
loop_
_entity.id
_entity.type
_entity.pdbx_description
1 polymer ?
#
loop_
_entity_poly.entity_id
_entity_poly.type
_entity_poly.pdbx_seq_one_letter_code
_entity_poly.pdbx_strand_id
1 'polypeptide(L)' 'QTVFHVHIHLIPRRDDDVVDPRGGVRGVIPSKQRY' A
#
# COMPACT_ATOMS: atom_id res chain seq x y z
N GLN A 1 11.04 -2.62 -2.52
CA GLN A 1 11.70 -2.66 -3.85
C GLN A 1 12.03 -4.11 -4.16
N THR A 2 11.26 -4.78 -5.01
CA THR A 2 11.52 -6.18 -5.42
C THR A 2 12.25 -6.27 -6.76
N VAL A 3 12.20 -5.21 -7.56
CA VAL A 3 12.93 -5.05 -8.82
C VAL A 3 13.99 -3.98 -8.65
N PHE A 4 15.25 -4.33 -8.91
CA PHE A 4 16.40 -3.40 -8.84
C PHE A 4 16.51 -2.54 -10.10
N HIS A 5 15.41 -1.89 -10.44
CA HIS A 5 15.32 -0.87 -11.47
C HIS A 5 14.62 0.36 -10.87
N VAL A 6 14.92 1.54 -11.39
CA VAL A 6 14.20 2.76 -10.98
C VAL A 6 12.72 2.60 -11.32
N HIS A 7 11.87 2.74 -10.31
CA HIS A 7 10.44 2.78 -10.50
C HIS A 7 9.84 3.75 -9.50
N ILE A 8 8.76 4.39 -9.92
CA ILE A 8 8.04 5.39 -9.13
C ILE A 8 6.69 4.79 -8.77
N HIS A 9 6.35 4.80 -7.48
CA HIS A 9 5.03 4.40 -6.99
C HIS A 9 4.16 5.65 -6.88
N LEU A 10 3.14 5.76 -7.74
CA LEU A 10 2.10 6.78 -7.63
C LEU A 10 0.86 6.14 -6.98
N ILE A 11 0.55 6.54 -5.75
CA ILE A 11 -0.60 6.03 -5.00
C ILE A 11 -1.48 7.23 -4.61
N PRO A 12 -2.52 7.54 -5.39
CA PRO A 12 -3.42 8.65 -5.09
C PRO A 12 -4.23 8.36 -3.80
N ARG A 13 -4.31 9.35 -2.92
CA ARG A 13 -5.13 9.31 -1.69
C ARG A 13 -6.38 10.16 -1.88
N ARG A 14 -7.45 9.85 -1.14
CA ARG A 14 -8.70 10.63 -1.12
C ARG A 14 -9.11 10.92 0.33
N ASP A 15 -10.09 11.80 0.49
CA ASP A 15 -10.76 11.97 1.78
C ASP A 15 -11.39 10.64 2.22
N ASP A 16 -11.36 10.37 3.52
CA ASP A 16 -11.77 9.10 4.16
C ASP A 16 -10.97 7.83 3.76
N ASP A 17 -9.77 8.01 3.21
CA ASP A 17 -8.83 6.90 2.96
C ASP A 17 -8.19 6.38 4.27
N VAL A 18 -7.62 5.19 4.23
CA VAL A 18 -7.10 4.47 5.39
C VAL A 18 -5.99 5.24 6.12
N VAL A 19 -6.08 5.32 7.45
CA VAL A 19 -5.09 6.04 8.29
C VAL A 19 -3.67 5.47 8.11
N ASP A 20 -3.54 4.15 7.92
CA ASP A 20 -2.25 3.47 7.69
C ASP A 20 -2.24 2.79 6.30
N PRO A 21 -1.62 3.39 5.28
CA PRO A 21 -1.62 2.87 3.91
C PRO A 21 -0.68 1.67 3.68
N ARG A 22 0.04 1.24 4.72
CA ARG A 22 0.94 0.09 4.60
C ARG A 22 0.14 -1.18 4.33
N GLY A 23 0.74 -2.07 3.53
CA GLY A 23 0.12 -3.32 3.11
C GLY A 23 -0.54 -3.27 1.73
N GLY A 24 -0.84 -2.09 1.18
CA GLY A 24 -1.41 -1.93 -0.17
C GLY A 24 -2.63 -2.83 -0.39
N VAL A 25 -2.62 -3.63 -1.46
CA VAL A 25 -3.69 -4.61 -1.78
C VAL A 25 -3.96 -5.59 -0.64
N ARG A 26 -2.99 -5.87 0.24
CA ARG A 26 -3.18 -6.77 1.40
C ARG A 26 -4.08 -6.18 2.47
N GLY A 27 -4.32 -4.87 2.48
CA GLY A 27 -5.32 -4.22 3.33
C GLY A 27 -6.76 -4.67 3.05
N VAL A 28 -7.01 -5.32 1.92
CA VAL A 28 -8.31 -5.94 1.59
C VAL A 28 -8.64 -7.11 2.54
N ILE A 29 -7.63 -7.76 3.12
CA ILE A 29 -7.80 -8.78 4.17
C ILE A 29 -7.15 -8.23 5.44
N PRO A 30 -7.93 -7.75 6.44
CA PRO A 30 -7.39 -7.03 7.60
C PRO A 30 -6.26 -7.77 8.34
N SER A 31 -6.36 -9.10 8.43
CA SER A 31 -5.33 -9.93 9.09
C SER A 31 -4.01 -10.04 8.33
N LYS A 32 -3.96 -9.67 7.04
CA LYS A 32 -2.76 -9.76 6.19
C LYS A 32 -2.07 -8.42 5.95
N GLN A 33 -2.58 -7.33 6.54
CA GLN A 33 -2.06 -5.98 6.31
C GLN A 33 -0.68 -5.73 6.96
N ARG A 34 -0.38 -6.40 8.09
CA ARG A 34 0.78 -6.10 8.95
C ARG A 34 1.93 -7.10 8.93
N TYR A 35 1.90 -8.12 8.07
CA TYR A 35 2.99 -9.11 7.95
C TYR A 35 3.99 -8.73 6.85
#